data_AF-A0A423XHN4-F1
#
_entry.id   AF-A0A423XHN4-F1
#
_cell.length_a   1.000
_cell.length_b   1.000
_cell.length_c   1.000
_cell.angle_alpha   90.00
_cell.angle_beta   90.00
_cell.angle_gamma   90.00
#
_symmetry.space_group_name_H-M   'P 1'
#
loop_
_entity.id
_entity.type
_entity.pdbx_description
1 polymer ?
#
loop_
_entity_poly.entity_id
_entity_poly.type
_entity_poly.pdbx_seq_one_letter_code
_entity_poly.pdbx_strand_id
1 'polypeptide(L)'
;MPGLNASHVIALTALLLSSILLRTEAQDTCNASSQPNPIAQQYADIPTGTLNATLAIIPISLTTARGIIPSQFSILENAYRDLLPNFPLDMYPVLMQAGLDHDIQLAAYNISVQDFQRFGWSFPFIDRLGDGHSSFTWAPAQMISADNEIAINGSRAYGTTVYAAEFDHGCQAYGRLGDDDWTYFSGTATDNSGIYAQLEFVPVDQGTPNPFPVEFYQNITNQPIFGNGVKCDRQIRLFNSTLNQGEFAPVPVKGTVFSNLEPLGDAEGLGDVFGILIDTPFIEYNELDCASMKGYRGTGTGD
;
A
#
# COMPACT_ATOMS: atom_id res chain seq x y z
N MET A 1 21.06 -1.17 -43.77
CA MET A 1 21.13 -1.79 -42.44
C MET A 1 21.59 -0.73 -41.44
N PRO A 2 20.67 -0.03 -40.76
CA PRO A 2 20.95 0.77 -39.58
C PRO A 2 20.80 -0.14 -38.34
N GLY A 3 21.60 -0.11 -37.28
CA GLY A 3 22.06 1.06 -36.53
C GLY A 3 21.23 1.19 -35.26
N LEU A 4 21.34 0.22 -34.33
CA LEU A 4 20.66 0.23 -33.03
C LEU A 4 21.50 1.00 -32.00
N ASN A 5 20.98 2.13 -31.54
CA ASN A 5 21.60 2.99 -30.53
C ASN A 5 21.51 2.34 -29.14
N ALA A 6 22.66 1.98 -28.61
CA ALA A 6 22.87 1.65 -27.20
C ALA A 6 22.90 2.94 -26.38
N SER A 7 21.74 3.39 -25.89
CA SER A 7 21.65 4.58 -25.03
C SER A 7 20.46 4.50 -24.07
N HIS A 8 20.31 3.43 -23.30
CA HIS A 8 19.35 3.37 -22.18
C HIS A 8 19.79 2.48 -20.99
N VAL A 9 21.09 2.20 -20.84
CA VAL A 9 21.61 1.39 -19.71
C VAL A 9 22.77 2.12 -19.03
N ILE A 10 22.54 3.36 -18.57
CA ILE A 10 23.48 4.08 -17.70
C ILE A 10 22.68 4.95 -16.73
N ALA A 11 22.07 4.33 -15.73
CA ALA A 11 21.59 5.02 -14.51
C ALA A 11 21.49 4.11 -13.27
N LEU A 12 21.91 2.84 -13.35
CA LEU A 12 21.81 1.88 -12.22
C LEU A 12 23.18 1.42 -11.66
N THR A 13 24.28 2.05 -12.07
CA THR A 13 25.65 1.56 -11.80
C THR A 13 26.52 2.49 -10.93
N ALA A 14 25.94 3.44 -10.20
CA ALA A 14 26.72 4.41 -9.39
C ALA A 14 26.51 4.37 -7.87
N LEU A 15 25.79 3.38 -7.29
CA LEU A 15 25.55 3.32 -5.84
C LEU A 15 25.88 1.98 -5.15
N LEU A 16 26.50 1.01 -5.84
CA LEU A 16 26.67 -0.36 -5.33
C LEU A 16 28.06 -0.73 -4.80
N LEU A 17 28.95 0.24 -4.55
CA LEU A 17 30.35 -0.06 -4.20
C LEU A 17 30.88 0.75 -3.02
N SER A 18 30.22 0.70 -1.86
CA SER A 18 30.90 0.96 -0.57
C SER A 18 30.03 0.74 0.68
N SER A 19 29.68 -0.51 1.00
CA SER A 19 29.33 -0.93 2.38
C SER A 19 29.01 -2.43 2.50
N ILE A 20 29.93 -3.30 2.08
CA ILE A 20 29.88 -4.73 2.46
C ILE A 20 30.88 -4.95 3.59
N LEU A 21 30.42 -4.70 4.81
CA LEU A 21 30.90 -5.39 6.02
C LEU A 21 29.65 -5.90 6.72
N LEU A 22 29.26 -7.12 6.34
CA LEU A 22 28.16 -7.87 6.94
C LEU A 22 28.40 -8.04 8.44
N ARG A 23 27.53 -7.44 9.26
CA ARG A 23 27.15 -8.06 10.53
C ARG A 23 26.14 -9.14 10.19
N THR A 24 26.59 -10.40 10.16
CA THR A 24 25.69 -11.54 10.35
C THR A 24 25.32 -11.59 11.83
N GLU A 25 24.36 -10.75 12.23
CA GLU A 25 23.55 -11.09 13.39
C GLU A 25 22.66 -12.26 12.97
N ALA A 26 22.51 -13.24 13.87
CA ALA A 26 21.65 -14.39 13.63
C ALA A 26 20.23 -13.85 13.37
N GLN A 27 19.80 -13.87 12.10
CA GLN A 27 18.39 -13.72 11.77
C GLN A 27 17.68 -14.86 12.49
N ASP A 28 17.00 -14.53 13.57
CA ASP A 28 15.96 -15.39 14.13
C ASP A 28 15.11 -15.81 12.93
N THR A 29 14.99 -17.12 12.71
CA THR A 29 14.28 -17.69 11.56
C THR A 29 12.81 -17.37 11.71
N CYS A 30 12.43 -16.17 11.32
CA CYS A 30 11.04 -15.78 11.30
C CYS A 30 10.41 -16.36 10.04
N ASN A 31 9.37 -17.17 10.22
CA ASN A 31 8.52 -17.59 9.12
C ASN A 31 7.54 -16.46 8.84
N ALA A 32 7.71 -15.75 7.72
CA ALA A 32 6.77 -14.71 7.29
C ALA A 32 5.32 -15.25 7.27
N SER A 33 4.35 -14.43 7.67
CA SER A 33 2.92 -14.80 7.63
C SER A 33 2.32 -14.72 6.23
N SER A 34 3.11 -14.90 5.18
CA SER A 34 2.69 -14.82 3.77
C SER A 34 3.25 -16.03 3.03
N GLN A 35 2.59 -16.42 1.94
CA GLN A 35 3.09 -17.47 1.05
C GLN A 35 4.10 -16.86 0.06
N PRO A 36 5.00 -17.67 -0.52
CA PRO A 36 5.93 -17.18 -1.54
C PRO A 36 5.21 -16.52 -2.71
N ASN A 37 5.89 -15.57 -3.35
CA ASN A 37 5.41 -14.84 -4.52
C ASN A 37 5.13 -15.80 -5.70
N PRO A 38 3.86 -16.06 -6.03
CA PRO A 38 3.50 -17.06 -7.03
C PRO A 38 3.76 -16.59 -8.47
N ILE A 39 4.02 -15.30 -8.68
CA ILE A 39 4.15 -14.68 -10.01
C ILE A 39 5.58 -14.23 -10.35
N ALA A 40 6.56 -14.44 -9.45
CA ALA A 40 7.94 -14.01 -9.61
C ALA A 40 8.56 -14.47 -10.94
N GLN A 41 8.33 -15.73 -11.33
CA GLN A 41 8.87 -16.28 -12.58
C GLN A 41 8.06 -15.87 -13.82
N GLN A 42 6.77 -15.57 -13.66
CA GLN A 42 5.91 -15.14 -14.76
C GLN A 42 6.26 -13.73 -15.24
N TYR A 43 6.65 -12.85 -14.32
CA TYR A 43 7.05 -11.47 -14.59
C TYR A 43 8.51 -11.24 -14.19
N ALA A 44 9.41 -12.13 -14.63
CA ALA A 44 10.77 -12.16 -14.10
C ALA A 44 11.58 -10.87 -14.31
N ASP A 45 11.27 -10.07 -15.34
CA ASP A 45 11.92 -8.81 -15.66
C ASP A 45 11.23 -7.57 -15.08
N ILE A 46 10.18 -7.76 -14.27
CA ILE A 46 9.42 -6.70 -13.61
C ILE A 46 9.40 -6.98 -12.09
N PRO A 47 9.57 -5.98 -11.21
CA PRO A 47 9.43 -6.20 -9.79
C PRO A 47 8.05 -6.75 -9.43
N THR A 48 8.05 -7.85 -8.67
CA THR A 48 6.83 -8.47 -8.13
C THR A 48 7.05 -8.85 -6.68
N GLY A 49 5.97 -8.98 -5.91
CA GLY A 49 6.01 -9.45 -4.54
C GLY A 49 4.62 -9.80 -4.05
N THR A 50 4.46 -9.95 -2.74
CA THR A 50 3.17 -10.13 -2.09
C THR A 50 2.95 -9.05 -1.03
N LEU A 51 1.68 -8.77 -0.75
CA LEU A 51 1.24 -7.77 0.21
C LEU A 51 0.18 -8.40 1.10
N ASN A 52 0.62 -8.91 2.25
CA ASN A 52 -0.28 -9.36 3.30
C ASN A 52 -0.59 -8.17 4.21
N ALA A 53 -1.81 -7.64 4.10
CA ALA A 53 -2.19 -6.39 4.74
C ALA A 53 -3.60 -6.40 5.32
N THR A 54 -3.76 -5.59 6.35
CA THR A 54 -5.05 -4.99 6.71
C THR A 54 -5.28 -3.79 5.81
N LEU A 55 -6.35 -3.83 5.02
CA LEU A 55 -6.86 -2.69 4.26
C LEU A 55 -8.16 -2.22 4.90
N ALA A 56 -8.27 -0.95 5.27
CA ALA A 56 -9.51 -0.44 5.86
C ALA A 56 -9.90 0.91 5.27
N ILE A 57 -11.20 1.17 5.20
CA ILE A 57 -11.71 2.46 4.74
C ILE A 57 -12.01 3.33 5.95
N ILE A 58 -11.40 4.51 5.97
CA ILE A 58 -11.63 5.55 6.96
C ILE A 58 -12.50 6.64 6.32
N PRO A 59 -13.81 6.69 6.64
CA PRO A 59 -14.66 7.78 6.18
C PRO A 59 -14.26 9.07 6.90
N ILE A 60 -13.87 10.08 6.14
CA ILE A 60 -13.69 11.45 6.66
C ILE A 60 -14.64 12.39 5.94
N SER A 61 -14.96 13.53 6.55
CA SER A 61 -15.80 14.51 5.85
C SER A 61 -15.10 15.00 4.57
N LEU A 62 -15.86 15.26 3.51
CA LEU A 62 -15.34 15.87 2.29
C LEU A 62 -14.64 17.21 2.57
N THR A 63 -15.13 17.96 3.56
CA THR A 63 -14.49 19.19 4.02
C THR A 63 -13.08 18.92 4.55
N THR A 64 -12.93 17.89 5.39
CA THR A 64 -11.61 17.44 5.89
C THR A 64 -10.72 17.00 4.73
N ALA A 65 -11.23 16.17 3.83
CA ALA A 65 -10.48 15.70 2.66
C ALA A 65 -9.98 16.86 1.79
N ARG A 66 -10.82 17.88 1.55
CA ARG A 66 -10.46 19.09 0.80
C ARG A 66 -9.46 19.99 1.54
N GLY A 67 -9.48 20.00 2.87
CA GLY A 67 -8.48 20.72 3.67
C GLY A 67 -7.09 20.07 3.65
N ILE A 68 -7.05 18.76 3.41
CA ILE A 68 -5.84 17.93 3.43
C ILE A 68 -5.23 17.76 2.03
N ILE A 69 -6.05 17.43 1.03
CA ILE A 69 -5.60 17.16 -0.33
C ILE A 69 -5.13 18.47 -0.99
N PRO A 70 -3.96 18.49 -1.65
CA PRO A 70 -3.44 19.70 -2.28
C PRO A 70 -4.46 20.31 -3.26
N SER A 71 -4.69 21.62 -3.12
CA SER A 71 -5.77 22.34 -3.80
C SER A 71 -5.73 22.28 -5.34
N GLN A 72 -4.57 21.98 -5.93
CA GLN A 72 -4.43 21.76 -7.37
C GLN A 72 -5.08 20.47 -7.87
N PHE A 73 -5.45 19.55 -6.97
CA PHE A 73 -6.07 18.28 -7.32
C PHE A 73 -7.55 18.24 -6.92
N SER A 74 -8.41 17.90 -7.86
CA SER A 74 -9.83 17.68 -7.59
C SER A 74 -10.09 16.27 -7.03
N ILE A 75 -11.18 16.08 -6.28
CA ILE A 75 -11.70 14.74 -5.95
C ILE A 75 -12.74 14.37 -7.02
N LEU A 76 -12.64 13.15 -7.54
CA LEU A 76 -13.61 12.54 -8.46
C LEU A 76 -14.74 11.88 -7.68
N GLU A 77 -15.65 12.67 -7.10
CA GLU A 77 -16.73 12.15 -6.26
C GLU A 77 -17.61 11.12 -6.99
N ASN A 78 -17.93 11.38 -8.26
CA ASN A 78 -18.74 10.46 -9.06
C ASN A 78 -18.10 9.07 -9.14
N ALA A 79 -16.77 8.98 -9.27
CA ALA A 79 -16.07 7.72 -9.47
C ALA A 79 -16.21 6.76 -8.27
N TYR A 80 -16.02 7.27 -7.06
CA TYR A 80 -16.22 6.48 -5.84
C TYR A 80 -17.71 6.20 -5.54
N ARG A 81 -18.61 7.14 -5.85
CA ARG A 81 -20.06 6.98 -5.60
C ARG A 81 -20.69 5.96 -6.54
N ASP A 82 -20.18 5.85 -7.76
CA ASP A 82 -20.57 4.79 -8.68
C ASP A 82 -20.21 3.39 -8.14
N LEU A 83 -19.12 3.28 -7.36
CA LEU A 83 -18.69 2.05 -6.70
C LEU A 83 -19.38 1.80 -5.35
N LEU A 84 -19.68 2.86 -4.62
CA LEU A 84 -20.33 2.83 -3.31
C LEU A 84 -21.57 3.74 -3.30
N PRO A 85 -22.68 3.32 -3.92
CA PRO A 85 -23.88 4.17 -4.09
C PRO A 85 -24.55 4.56 -2.76
N ASN A 86 -24.29 3.81 -1.70
CA ASN A 86 -24.80 4.07 -0.35
C ASN A 86 -23.77 4.76 0.56
N PHE A 87 -22.59 5.13 0.05
CA PHE A 87 -21.60 5.85 0.85
C PHE A 87 -22.13 7.24 1.22
N PRO A 88 -21.93 7.71 2.46
CA PRO A 88 -22.52 8.98 2.90
C PRO A 88 -22.18 10.16 1.98
N LEU A 89 -23.15 11.05 1.77
CA LEU A 89 -23.05 12.13 0.79
C LEU A 89 -21.96 13.15 1.12
N ASP A 90 -21.63 13.33 2.38
CA ASP A 90 -20.65 14.32 2.86
C ASP A 90 -19.30 13.67 3.24
N MET A 91 -19.08 12.41 2.88
CA MET A 91 -17.87 11.65 3.23
C MET A 91 -16.99 11.33 2.02
N TYR A 92 -15.72 11.10 2.32
CA TYR A 92 -14.66 10.69 1.42
C TYR A 92 -13.98 9.41 1.97
N PRO A 93 -13.74 8.37 1.13
CA PRO A 93 -13.16 7.11 1.58
C PRO A 93 -11.63 7.16 1.54
N VAL A 94 -10.98 7.44 2.67
CA VAL A 94 -9.52 7.28 2.80
C VAL A 94 -9.20 5.79 2.94
N LEU A 95 -8.17 5.31 2.26
CA LEU A 95 -7.64 3.96 2.43
C LEU A 95 -6.53 3.99 3.49
N MET A 96 -6.70 3.20 4.53
CA MET A 96 -5.64 2.78 5.44
C MET A 96 -5.05 1.46 4.96
N GLN A 97 -3.73 1.38 4.91
CA GLN A 97 -3.04 0.12 4.70
C GLN A 97 -1.97 -0.09 5.75
N ALA A 98 -1.95 -1.29 6.32
CA ALA A 98 -0.91 -1.74 7.24
C ALA A 98 -0.61 -3.22 6.99
N GLY A 99 0.66 -3.59 6.88
CA GLY A 99 1.00 -4.98 6.61
C GLY A 99 2.44 -5.21 6.25
N LEU A 100 2.68 -6.39 5.69
CA LEU A 100 3.97 -6.92 5.26
C LEU A 100 4.05 -6.90 3.73
N ASP A 101 5.08 -6.24 3.23
CA ASP A 101 5.58 -6.36 1.87
C ASP A 101 6.59 -7.52 1.87
N HIS A 102 6.28 -8.61 1.16
CA HIS A 102 7.00 -9.89 1.26
C HIS A 102 7.45 -10.42 -0.11
N ASP A 103 8.58 -11.13 -0.10
CA ASP A 103 9.12 -11.89 -1.24
C ASP A 103 9.18 -11.06 -2.53
N ILE A 104 9.68 -9.83 -2.39
CA ILE A 104 9.81 -8.88 -3.48
C ILE A 104 11.04 -9.24 -4.30
N GLN A 105 10.83 -9.49 -5.58
CA GLN A 105 11.84 -10.02 -6.48
C GLN A 105 11.80 -9.33 -7.85
N LEU A 106 13.00 -9.14 -8.40
CA LEU A 106 13.24 -8.98 -9.83
C LEU A 106 13.99 -10.24 -10.30
N ALA A 107 13.22 -11.29 -10.55
CA ALA A 107 13.71 -12.67 -10.60
C ALA A 107 14.73 -12.94 -11.72
N ALA A 108 14.59 -12.30 -12.89
CA ALA A 108 15.50 -12.44 -14.03
C ALA A 108 16.93 -12.00 -13.71
N TYR A 109 17.10 -11.15 -12.70
CA TYR A 109 18.38 -10.60 -12.27
C TYR A 109 18.83 -11.13 -10.91
N ASN A 110 18.06 -12.05 -10.30
CA ASN A 110 18.31 -12.58 -8.96
C ASN A 110 18.48 -11.46 -7.91
N ILE A 111 17.66 -10.42 -8.03
CA ILE A 111 17.58 -9.31 -7.07
C ILE A 111 16.33 -9.53 -6.23
N SER A 112 16.47 -9.41 -4.91
CA SER A 112 15.36 -9.39 -3.97
C SER A 112 15.46 -8.16 -3.06
N VAL A 113 14.31 -7.69 -2.60
CA VAL A 113 14.22 -6.71 -1.52
C VAL A 113 13.86 -7.49 -0.25
N GLN A 114 14.49 -7.13 0.87
CA GLN A 114 14.14 -7.73 2.15
C GLN A 114 12.69 -7.42 2.49
N ASP A 115 12.02 -8.33 3.18
CA ASP A 115 10.67 -8.08 3.69
C ASP A 115 10.67 -6.83 4.58
N PHE A 116 9.56 -6.10 4.56
CA PHE A 116 9.37 -4.96 5.44
C PHE A 116 7.90 -4.75 5.76
N GLN A 117 7.65 -4.11 6.89
CA GLN A 117 6.33 -3.68 7.27
C GLN A 117 6.14 -2.21 6.91
N ARG A 118 4.88 -1.84 6.66
CA ARG A 118 4.51 -0.44 6.47
C ARG A 118 3.12 -0.13 6.98
N PHE A 119 2.91 1.16 7.25
CA PHE A 119 1.62 1.76 7.56
C PHE A 119 1.47 3.08 6.81
N GLY A 120 0.30 3.35 6.23
CA GLY A 120 0.08 4.64 5.58
C GLY A 120 -1.36 4.94 5.22
N TRP A 121 -1.60 6.23 4.96
CA TRP A 121 -2.85 6.76 4.46
C TRP A 121 -2.76 7.00 2.95
N SER A 122 -3.77 6.55 2.23
CA SER A 122 -3.93 6.75 0.80
C SER A 122 -5.25 7.45 0.50
N PHE A 123 -5.19 8.48 -0.32
CA PHE A 123 -6.34 9.30 -0.72
C PHE A 123 -6.65 8.96 -2.19
N PRO A 124 -7.57 8.01 -2.49
CA PRO A 124 -7.92 7.61 -3.85
C PRO A 124 -8.85 8.61 -4.57
N PHE A 125 -9.15 8.37 -5.85
CA PHE A 125 -10.06 9.18 -6.67
C PHE A 125 -9.61 10.64 -6.85
N ILE A 126 -8.30 10.85 -6.96
CA ILE A 126 -7.69 12.15 -7.19
C ILE A 126 -7.58 12.41 -8.68
N ASP A 127 -8.13 13.53 -9.14
CA ASP A 127 -7.94 14.03 -10.51
C ASP A 127 -6.62 14.78 -10.61
N ARG A 128 -5.52 14.03 -10.72
CA ARG A 128 -4.19 14.61 -10.95
C ARG A 128 -4.21 15.38 -12.29
N LEU A 129 -4.78 14.79 -13.34
CA LEU A 129 -4.63 15.30 -14.71
C LEU A 129 -5.56 16.48 -15.04
N GLY A 130 -6.56 16.75 -14.20
CA GLY A 130 -7.59 17.74 -14.47
C GLY A 130 -8.51 17.34 -15.62
N ASP A 131 -8.61 16.03 -15.92
CA ASP A 131 -9.38 15.51 -17.05
C ASP A 131 -10.77 15.02 -16.65
N GLY A 132 -11.10 15.11 -15.35
CA GLY A 132 -12.40 14.76 -14.79
C GLY A 132 -12.69 13.26 -14.76
N HIS A 133 -11.72 12.38 -15.00
CA HIS A 133 -11.98 10.94 -15.01
C HIS A 133 -10.82 9.99 -14.74
N SER A 134 -9.57 10.41 -14.90
CA SER A 134 -8.43 9.54 -14.59
C SER A 134 -8.19 9.54 -13.09
N SER A 135 -8.50 8.43 -12.41
CA SER A 135 -8.36 8.30 -10.96
C SER A 135 -6.93 7.95 -10.57
N PHE A 136 -6.38 8.72 -9.64
CA PHE A 136 -5.09 8.48 -8.99
C PHE A 136 -5.26 8.39 -7.47
N THR A 137 -4.26 7.82 -6.81
CA THR A 137 -4.13 7.82 -5.36
C THR A 137 -3.00 8.75 -4.94
N TRP A 138 -3.32 9.70 -4.05
CA TRP A 138 -2.30 10.51 -3.38
C TRP A 138 -1.90 9.85 -2.07
N ALA A 139 -0.61 9.52 -1.91
CA ALA A 139 -0.04 8.87 -0.73
C ALA A 139 1.11 9.73 -0.18
N PRO A 140 0.81 10.75 0.64
CA PRO A 140 1.78 11.77 1.04
C PRO A 140 2.78 11.33 2.09
N ALA A 141 2.39 10.42 2.99
CA ALA A 141 3.25 9.97 4.07
C ALA A 141 2.99 8.50 4.41
N GLN A 142 4.04 7.81 4.87
CA GLN A 142 3.95 6.44 5.38
C GLN A 142 5.09 6.14 6.36
N MET A 143 4.87 5.12 7.17
CA MET A 143 5.87 4.48 8.03
C MET A 143 6.39 3.22 7.33
N ILE A 144 7.70 2.98 7.34
CA ILE A 144 8.35 1.80 6.73
C ILE A 144 9.42 1.26 7.69
N SER A 145 9.64 -0.06 7.72
CA SER A 145 10.67 -0.68 8.57
C SER A 145 12.01 0.03 8.42
N ALA A 146 12.59 0.44 9.56
CA ALA A 146 13.77 1.30 9.60
C ALA A 146 15.03 0.69 8.99
N ASP A 147 15.10 -0.64 8.92
CA ASP A 147 16.18 -1.43 8.34
C ASP A 147 16.05 -1.62 6.81
N ASN A 148 14.95 -1.18 6.19
CA ASN A 148 14.71 -1.34 4.76
C ASN A 148 14.97 -0.06 3.95
N GLU A 149 16.25 0.27 3.74
CA GLU A 149 16.65 1.48 3.00
C GLU A 149 16.14 1.52 1.55
N ILE A 150 15.99 0.35 0.91
CA ILE A 150 15.51 0.25 -0.48
C ILE A 150 14.04 0.71 -0.54
N ALA A 151 13.18 0.20 0.33
CA ALA A 151 11.77 0.59 0.39
C ALA A 151 11.58 2.06 0.80
N ILE A 152 12.38 2.53 1.78
CA ILE A 152 12.37 3.92 2.22
C ILE A 152 12.73 4.86 1.06
N ASN A 153 13.83 4.59 0.35
CA ASN A 153 14.29 5.45 -0.73
C ASN A 153 13.39 5.35 -1.97
N GLY A 154 12.90 4.15 -2.30
CA GLY A 154 11.93 3.94 -3.37
C GLY A 154 10.67 4.78 -3.17
N SER A 155 10.12 4.76 -1.95
CA SER A 155 8.95 5.58 -1.59
C SER A 155 9.22 7.08 -1.66
N ARG A 156 10.39 7.54 -1.18
CA ARG A 156 10.79 8.96 -1.26
C ARG A 156 10.95 9.46 -2.70
N ALA A 157 11.31 8.59 -3.64
CA ALA A 157 11.43 8.96 -5.07
C ALA A 157 10.11 9.46 -5.68
N TYR A 158 8.96 9.03 -5.13
CA TYR A 158 7.63 9.49 -5.52
C TYR A 158 7.16 10.76 -4.80
N GLY A 159 7.99 11.31 -3.89
CA GLY A 159 7.68 12.48 -3.09
C GLY A 159 6.87 12.18 -1.83
N THR A 160 6.81 10.91 -1.41
CA THR A 160 6.19 10.50 -0.14
C THR A 160 7.16 10.76 1.01
N THR A 161 6.68 11.41 2.07
CA THR A 161 7.40 11.50 3.34
C THR A 161 7.45 10.11 3.98
N VAL A 162 8.64 9.65 4.34
CA VAL A 162 8.82 8.33 4.96
C VAL A 162 9.43 8.48 6.35
N TYR A 163 8.67 8.01 7.33
CA TYR A 163 9.10 7.82 8.71
C TYR A 163 9.66 6.40 8.84
N ALA A 164 10.96 6.29 9.05
CA ALA A 164 11.57 5.01 9.39
C ALA A 164 11.03 4.56 10.76
N ALA A 165 10.55 3.32 10.87
CA ALA A 165 9.82 2.85 12.03
C ALA A 165 10.25 1.44 12.48
N GLU A 166 10.09 1.17 13.77
CA GLU A 166 10.14 -0.18 14.35
C GLU A 166 8.70 -0.67 14.55
N PHE A 167 8.44 -1.95 14.26
CA PHE A 167 7.12 -2.57 14.34
C PHE A 167 7.15 -3.80 15.27
N ASP A 168 6.07 -4.02 16.02
CA ASP A 168 6.05 -4.97 17.16
C ASP A 168 6.15 -6.46 16.80
N HIS A 169 6.21 -6.84 15.51
CA HIS A 169 6.35 -8.25 15.08
C HIS A 169 7.28 -8.51 13.89
N GLY A 170 8.18 -7.57 13.56
CA GLY A 170 9.29 -7.68 12.59
C GLY A 170 8.94 -8.13 11.16
N CYS A 171 8.43 -9.34 11.02
CA CYS A 171 8.28 -10.18 9.83
C CYS A 171 6.87 -10.79 9.70
N GLN A 172 5.95 -10.50 10.64
CA GLN A 172 4.54 -10.85 10.52
C GLN A 172 3.76 -9.65 9.99
N ALA A 173 2.72 -9.88 9.19
CA ALA A 173 1.81 -8.81 8.76
C ALA A 173 1.04 -8.17 9.93
N TYR A 174 0.76 -8.94 10.98
CA TYR A 174 0.09 -8.52 12.21
C TYR A 174 0.30 -9.59 13.30
N GLY A 175 0.19 -9.20 14.57
CA GLY A 175 0.14 -10.10 15.71
C GLY A 175 -1.28 -10.59 16.00
N ARG A 176 -1.42 -11.55 16.93
CA ARG A 176 -2.72 -12.01 17.46
C ARG A 176 -2.90 -11.58 18.90
N LEU A 177 -4.08 -11.06 19.26
CA LEU A 177 -4.44 -10.71 20.63
C LEU A 177 -5.34 -11.81 21.24
N GLY A 178 -4.82 -12.52 22.23
CA GLY A 178 -5.59 -13.50 23.00
C GLY A 178 -6.16 -14.66 22.16
N ASP A 179 -7.27 -15.24 22.64
CA ASP A 179 -7.94 -16.40 22.03
C ASP A 179 -9.07 -16.00 21.04
N ASP A 180 -9.43 -14.72 20.95
CA ASP A 180 -10.65 -14.22 20.27
C ASP A 180 -10.41 -13.77 18.80
N ASP A 181 -9.45 -14.39 18.10
CA ASP A 181 -9.08 -14.11 16.70
C ASP A 181 -8.68 -12.65 16.36
N TRP A 182 -8.59 -11.76 17.35
CA TRP A 182 -8.16 -10.38 17.16
C TRP A 182 -6.75 -10.31 16.57
N THR A 183 -6.56 -9.40 15.63
CA THR A 183 -5.27 -9.04 15.06
C THR A 183 -4.86 -7.65 15.52
N TYR A 184 -3.55 -7.44 15.67
CA TYR A 184 -3.02 -6.11 15.96
C TYR A 184 -1.78 -5.79 15.15
N PHE A 185 -1.56 -4.51 14.93
CA PHE A 185 -0.40 -3.98 14.25
C PHE A 185 0.03 -2.71 14.98
N SER A 186 1.31 -2.59 15.31
CA SER A 186 1.85 -1.46 16.05
C SER A 186 3.23 -1.11 15.52
N GLY A 187 3.50 0.20 15.40
CA GLY A 187 4.81 0.70 15.05
C GLY A 187 5.04 2.14 15.50
N THR A 188 6.30 2.49 15.69
CA THR A 188 6.74 3.82 16.14
C THR A 188 7.94 4.28 15.31
N ALA A 189 7.95 5.55 14.92
CA ALA A 189 9.05 6.16 14.19
C ALA A 189 10.32 6.27 15.06
N THR A 190 11.48 6.00 14.46
CA THR A 190 12.77 5.94 15.15
C THR A 190 13.49 7.30 15.25
N ASP A 191 12.94 8.35 14.65
CA ASP A 191 13.54 9.68 14.55
C ASP A 191 13.18 10.62 15.71
N ASN A 192 12.53 10.12 16.77
CA ASN A 192 11.99 10.88 17.90
C ASN A 192 10.90 11.91 17.53
N SER A 193 10.29 11.81 16.34
CA SER A 193 9.13 12.62 15.97
C SER A 193 7.89 12.31 16.83
N GLY A 194 7.85 11.13 17.44
CA GLY A 194 6.68 10.62 18.15
C GLY A 194 5.59 10.09 17.21
N ILE A 195 5.88 9.93 15.91
CA ILE A 195 4.94 9.33 14.96
C ILE A 195 4.72 7.85 15.31
N TYR A 196 3.46 7.41 15.34
CA TYR A 196 3.08 6.05 15.64
C TYR A 196 1.83 5.61 14.86
N ALA A 197 1.64 4.29 14.82
CA ALA A 197 0.40 3.67 14.38
C ALA A 197 0.11 2.44 15.25
N GLN A 198 -1.15 2.27 15.65
CA GLN A 198 -1.66 1.13 16.40
C GLN A 198 -3.05 0.77 15.87
N LEU A 199 -3.25 -0.50 15.56
CA LEU A 199 -4.45 -1.04 14.94
C LEU A 199 -4.87 -2.29 15.69
N GLU A 200 -6.17 -2.44 15.89
CA GLU A 200 -6.77 -3.65 16.42
C GLU A 200 -8.01 -4.00 15.61
N PHE A 201 -8.05 -5.20 15.04
CA PHE A 201 -9.14 -5.66 14.17
C PHE A 201 -9.60 -7.05 14.57
N VAL A 202 -10.88 -7.34 14.36
CA VAL A 202 -11.48 -8.65 14.55
C VAL A 202 -12.31 -9.02 13.33
N PRO A 203 -12.38 -10.30 12.94
CA PRO A 203 -13.34 -10.74 11.92
C PRO A 203 -14.76 -10.24 12.23
N VAL A 204 -15.47 -9.78 11.21
CA VAL A 204 -16.90 -9.44 11.39
C VAL A 204 -17.70 -10.71 11.66
N ASP A 205 -18.68 -10.59 12.56
CA ASP A 205 -19.57 -11.69 12.91
C ASP A 205 -20.30 -12.24 11.67
N GLN A 206 -20.51 -13.56 11.63
CA GLN A 206 -21.27 -14.19 10.55
C GLN A 206 -22.63 -13.50 10.35
N GLY A 207 -22.90 -13.07 9.13
CA GLY A 207 -24.13 -12.36 8.77
C GLY A 207 -24.06 -10.83 8.89
N THR A 208 -22.99 -10.26 9.45
CA THR A 208 -22.74 -8.81 9.40
C THR A 208 -22.03 -8.47 8.09
N PRO A 209 -22.66 -7.68 7.18
CA PRO A 209 -22.02 -7.31 5.94
C PRO A 209 -20.90 -6.30 6.17
N ASN A 210 -19.77 -6.46 5.47
CA ASN A 210 -18.81 -5.38 5.29
C ASN A 210 -19.42 -4.36 4.31
N PRO A 211 -19.50 -3.06 4.65
CA PRO A 211 -20.05 -2.04 3.76
C PRO A 211 -19.20 -1.82 2.49
N PHE A 212 -17.96 -2.31 2.47
CA PHE A 212 -17.03 -2.14 1.35
C PHE A 212 -16.80 -3.50 0.67
N PRO A 213 -17.24 -3.68 -0.59
CA PRO A 213 -17.02 -4.91 -1.34
C PRO A 213 -15.54 -5.06 -1.74
N VAL A 214 -15.07 -6.29 -1.98
CA VAL A 214 -13.67 -6.56 -2.35
C VAL A 214 -13.26 -5.81 -3.62
N GLU A 215 -14.18 -5.67 -4.57
CA GLU A 215 -14.02 -4.95 -5.82
C GLU A 215 -13.73 -3.45 -5.60
N PHE A 216 -14.20 -2.88 -4.49
CA PHE A 216 -13.85 -1.51 -4.11
C PHE A 216 -12.37 -1.40 -3.72
N TYR A 217 -11.87 -2.34 -2.91
CA TYR A 217 -10.44 -2.42 -2.56
C TYR A 217 -9.58 -2.67 -3.78
N GLN A 218 -9.99 -3.58 -4.66
CA GLN A 218 -9.32 -3.85 -5.94
C GLN A 218 -9.21 -2.59 -6.81
N ASN A 219 -10.27 -1.77 -6.87
CA ASN A 219 -10.25 -0.52 -7.60
C ASN A 219 -9.23 0.48 -7.01
N ILE A 220 -9.36 0.80 -5.72
CA ILE A 220 -8.56 1.87 -5.11
C ILE A 220 -7.09 1.50 -4.95
N THR A 221 -6.76 0.22 -4.74
CA THR A 221 -5.38 -0.24 -4.60
C THR A 221 -4.63 -0.36 -5.93
N ASN A 222 -5.35 -0.39 -7.07
CA ASN A 222 -4.77 -0.47 -8.41
C ASN A 222 -4.73 0.89 -9.14
N GLN A 223 -5.10 1.99 -8.48
CA GLN A 223 -4.94 3.35 -9.00
C GLN A 223 -3.45 3.73 -9.02
N PRO A 224 -2.96 4.49 -10.03
CA PRO A 224 -1.59 5.01 -10.00
C PRO A 224 -1.36 5.89 -8.76
N ILE A 225 -0.27 5.63 -8.03
CA ILE A 225 0.03 6.23 -6.73
C ILE A 225 1.10 7.32 -6.89
N PHE A 226 0.95 8.44 -6.20
CA PHE A 226 1.97 9.49 -6.16
C PHE A 226 2.03 10.21 -4.81
N GLY A 227 3.21 10.76 -4.48
CA GLY A 227 3.38 11.72 -3.38
C GLY A 227 3.37 13.17 -3.87
N ASN A 228 4.21 13.50 -4.86
CA ASN A 228 4.37 14.87 -5.40
C ASN A 228 3.67 15.13 -6.75
N GLY A 229 3.17 14.09 -7.42
CA GLY A 229 2.42 14.19 -8.68
C GLY A 229 3.27 14.35 -9.94
N VAL A 230 4.59 14.11 -9.84
CA VAL A 230 5.54 14.09 -10.97
C VAL A 230 5.76 12.64 -11.44
N LYS A 231 6.19 11.78 -10.53
CA LYS A 231 6.38 10.36 -10.77
C LYS A 231 5.26 9.58 -10.09
N CYS A 232 4.79 8.56 -10.79
CA CYS A 232 3.75 7.67 -10.31
C CYS A 232 4.29 6.25 -10.24
N ASP A 233 3.93 5.57 -9.17
CA ASP A 233 4.00 4.12 -9.10
C ASP A 233 2.71 3.53 -9.67
N ARG A 234 2.83 2.44 -10.43
CA ARG A 234 1.70 1.62 -10.84
C ARG A 234 1.91 0.20 -10.34
N GLN A 235 1.50 0.00 -9.10
CA GLN A 235 1.40 -1.31 -8.47
C GLN A 235 0.03 -1.94 -8.80
N ILE A 236 0.04 -3.03 -9.56
CA ILE A 236 -1.15 -3.81 -9.89
C ILE A 236 -1.23 -4.99 -8.92
N ARG A 237 -2.21 -5.00 -8.03
CA ARG A 237 -2.55 -6.11 -7.14
C ARG A 237 -3.56 -7.04 -7.81
N LEU A 238 -3.30 -8.33 -7.70
CA LEU A 238 -4.14 -9.38 -8.25
C LEU A 238 -5.04 -9.96 -7.15
N PHE A 239 -6.36 -9.83 -7.31
CA PHE A 239 -7.35 -10.33 -6.34
C PHE A 239 -7.89 -11.74 -6.69
N ASN A 240 -7.39 -12.31 -7.79
CA ASN A 240 -7.75 -13.64 -8.28
C ASN A 240 -6.50 -14.52 -8.41
N SER A 241 -5.89 -14.86 -7.27
CA SER A 241 -4.66 -15.63 -7.18
C SER A 241 -4.74 -16.71 -6.11
N THR A 242 -3.76 -17.61 -6.05
CA THR A 242 -3.69 -18.61 -4.98
C THR A 242 -3.54 -18.01 -3.58
N LEU A 243 -3.18 -16.73 -3.45
CA LEU A 243 -2.99 -16.04 -2.17
C LEU A 243 -4.27 -15.45 -1.58
N ASN A 244 -5.34 -15.38 -2.36
CA ASN A 244 -6.58 -14.71 -1.97
C ASN A 244 -7.84 -15.47 -2.40
N GLN A 245 -7.73 -16.79 -2.52
CA GLN A 245 -8.82 -17.68 -2.91
C GLN A 245 -8.93 -18.87 -1.93
N GLY A 246 -10.11 -19.47 -1.85
CA GLY A 246 -10.33 -20.64 -0.99
C GLY A 246 -10.11 -20.31 0.49
N GLU A 247 -9.18 -21.03 1.14
CA GLU A 247 -8.84 -20.82 2.56
C GLU A 247 -8.13 -19.49 2.83
N PHE A 248 -7.58 -18.85 1.79
CA PHE A 248 -6.93 -17.55 1.87
C PHE A 248 -7.83 -16.40 1.39
N ALA A 249 -9.13 -16.66 1.17
CA ALA A 249 -10.06 -15.63 0.73
C ALA A 249 -10.04 -14.40 1.67
N PRO A 250 -10.27 -13.19 1.15
CA PRO A 250 -10.26 -11.97 1.96
C PRO A 250 -11.18 -12.10 3.18
N VAL A 251 -10.64 -11.80 4.37
CA VAL A 251 -11.40 -11.88 5.62
C VAL A 251 -11.92 -10.49 5.98
N PRO A 252 -13.24 -10.26 5.96
CA PRO A 252 -13.76 -8.96 6.35
C PRO A 252 -13.57 -8.75 7.85
N VAL A 253 -13.14 -7.56 8.23
CA VAL A 253 -12.81 -7.20 9.62
C VAL A 253 -13.44 -5.87 10.01
N LYS A 254 -13.63 -5.68 11.31
CA LYS A 254 -13.97 -4.39 11.94
C LYS A 254 -12.99 -4.11 13.07
N GLY A 255 -12.68 -2.85 13.32
CA GLY A 255 -11.64 -2.53 14.28
C GLY A 255 -11.53 -1.06 14.64
N THR A 256 -10.43 -0.75 15.31
CA THR A 256 -10.06 0.59 15.74
C THR A 256 -8.68 0.94 15.22
N VAL A 257 -8.51 2.20 14.83
CA VAL A 257 -7.25 2.75 14.36
C VAL A 257 -6.83 3.94 15.23
N PHE A 258 -5.57 3.92 15.65
CA PHE A 258 -4.89 5.02 16.33
C PHE A 258 -3.61 5.35 15.57
N SER A 259 -3.46 6.60 15.15
CA SER A 259 -2.20 7.08 14.58
C SER A 259 -2.18 8.59 14.61
N ASN A 260 -0.99 9.18 14.69
CA ASN A 260 -0.76 10.59 14.48
C ASN A 260 -0.04 10.88 13.14
N LEU A 261 0.03 9.90 12.24
CA LEU A 261 0.63 10.06 10.92
C LEU A 261 -0.14 11.09 10.09
N GLU A 262 0.59 12.06 9.56
CA GLU A 262 0.07 13.07 8.64
C GLU A 262 -0.48 12.47 7.34
N PRO A 263 -1.41 13.14 6.64
CA PRO A 263 -2.02 14.43 6.97
C PRO A 263 -3.30 14.32 7.81
N LEU A 264 -3.75 13.11 8.15
CA LEU A 264 -4.89 12.95 9.06
C LEU A 264 -4.55 13.41 10.48
N GLY A 265 -3.27 13.35 10.87
CA GLY A 265 -2.81 13.77 12.19
C GLY A 265 -3.36 12.82 13.25
N ASP A 266 -3.64 13.33 14.45
CA ASP A 266 -4.17 12.58 15.60
C ASP A 266 -5.55 11.98 15.29
N ALA A 267 -5.55 10.83 14.62
CA ALA A 267 -6.70 9.96 14.43
C ALA A 267 -6.85 9.07 15.66
N GLU A 268 -7.27 9.68 16.77
CA GLU A 268 -7.50 8.95 18.02
C GLU A 268 -8.81 8.15 17.95
N GLY A 269 -8.72 6.82 17.99
CA GLY A 269 -9.86 5.96 18.27
C GLY A 269 -10.95 6.04 17.22
N LEU A 270 -10.58 6.01 15.93
CA LEU A 270 -11.53 5.78 14.85
C LEU A 270 -12.08 4.36 14.98
N GLY A 271 -13.09 4.18 15.84
CA GLY A 271 -13.79 2.93 16.07
C GLY A 271 -14.80 2.62 14.97
N ASP A 272 -15.25 1.37 14.91
CA ASP A 272 -16.17 0.84 13.88
C ASP A 272 -15.66 1.03 12.44
N VAL A 273 -14.34 0.97 12.25
CA VAL A 273 -13.69 0.99 10.95
C VAL A 273 -13.80 -0.40 10.32
N PHE A 274 -14.30 -0.47 9.09
CA PHE A 274 -14.42 -1.72 8.34
C PHE A 274 -13.27 -1.88 7.34
N GLY A 275 -12.80 -3.12 7.20
CA GLY A 275 -11.66 -3.48 6.39
C GLY A 275 -11.68 -4.92 5.91
N ILE A 276 -10.59 -5.32 5.26
CA ILE A 276 -10.29 -6.71 4.90
C ILE A 276 -8.86 -7.05 5.30
N LEU A 277 -8.64 -8.28 5.78
CA LEU A 277 -7.33 -8.92 5.80
C LEU A 277 -7.17 -9.66 4.47
N ILE A 278 -6.10 -9.41 3.74
CA ILE A 278 -5.86 -10.02 2.44
C ILE A 278 -4.37 -10.09 2.12
N ASP A 279 -3.97 -11.17 1.44
CA ASP A 279 -2.68 -11.28 0.78
C ASP A 279 -2.85 -11.17 -0.75
N THR A 280 -2.11 -10.26 -1.38
CA THR A 280 -2.21 -10.04 -2.84
C THR A 280 -0.82 -10.07 -3.47
N PRO A 281 -0.61 -10.85 -4.55
CA PRO A 281 0.56 -10.67 -5.37
C PRO A 281 0.42 -9.36 -6.14
N PHE A 282 1.55 -8.70 -6.38
CA PHE A 282 1.59 -7.46 -7.13
C PHE A 282 2.64 -7.44 -8.23
N ILE A 283 2.38 -6.62 -9.25
CA ILE A 283 3.32 -6.27 -10.32
C ILE A 283 3.55 -4.76 -10.24
N GLU A 284 4.80 -4.33 -10.14
CA GLU A 284 5.14 -2.93 -9.92
C GLU A 284 5.86 -2.31 -11.12
N TYR A 285 5.28 -1.23 -11.66
CA TYR A 285 5.91 -0.41 -12.70
C TYR A 285 6.35 0.91 -12.09
N ASN A 286 7.65 1.00 -11.83
CA ASN A 286 8.25 2.10 -11.10
C ASN A 286 8.57 3.34 -11.97
N GLU A 287 8.63 4.50 -11.33
CA GLU A 287 9.09 5.80 -11.88
C GLU A 287 8.39 6.27 -13.18
N LEU A 288 7.13 5.87 -13.37
CA LEU A 288 6.34 6.30 -14.53
C LEU A 288 6.04 7.79 -14.47
N ASP A 289 5.95 8.44 -15.62
CA ASP A 289 5.44 9.81 -15.69
C ASP A 289 3.94 9.81 -15.40
N CYS A 290 3.51 10.49 -14.33
CA CYS A 290 2.10 10.60 -13.99
C CYS A 290 1.25 11.15 -15.15
N ALA A 291 1.82 12.04 -15.98
CA ALA A 291 1.13 12.61 -17.14
C ALA A 291 0.77 11.56 -18.21
N SER A 292 1.47 10.42 -18.24
CA SER A 292 1.23 9.33 -19.19
C SER A 292 0.12 8.37 -18.76
N MET A 293 -0.36 8.47 -17.52
CA MET A 293 -1.25 7.49 -16.86
C MET A 293 -2.74 7.78 -17.09
N LYS A 294 -3.09 8.33 -18.25
CA LYS A 294 -4.46 8.70 -18.58
C LYS A 294 -5.36 7.48 -18.76
N GLY A 295 -6.60 7.58 -18.30
CA GLY A 295 -7.68 6.65 -18.62
C GLY A 295 -7.92 5.56 -17.58
N TYR A 296 -7.18 5.53 -16.48
CA TYR A 296 -7.53 4.65 -15.36
C TYR A 296 -8.87 5.10 -14.75
N ARG A 297 -9.90 4.26 -14.84
CA ARG A 297 -11.22 4.48 -14.21
C ARG A 297 -11.61 3.33 -13.26
N GLY A 298 -10.63 2.50 -12.88
CA GLY A 298 -10.84 1.22 -12.21
C GLY A 298 -10.31 0.04 -13.00
N THR A 299 -10.49 -1.16 -12.47
CA THR A 299 -10.17 -2.39 -13.19
C THR A 299 -11.17 -2.57 -14.34
N GLY A 300 -10.65 -2.60 -15.58
CA GLY A 300 -11.36 -3.26 -16.67
C GLY A 300 -11.45 -4.76 -16.38
N THR A 301 -12.38 -5.48 -17.02
CA THR A 301 -12.54 -6.93 -16.87
C THR A 301 -11.23 -7.64 -17.19
N GLY A 302 -10.60 -8.24 -16.20
CA GLY A 302 -9.27 -8.85 -16.37
C GLY A 302 -8.66 -9.40 -15.09
N ASP A 303 -9.14 -8.93 -13.95
CA ASP A 303 -9.10 -9.61 -12.65
C ASP A 303 -10.49 -9.58 -12.02
#